data_AF-A0A7X6WF03-F1
#
_entry.id   AF-A0A7X6WF03-F1
#
_cell.length_a   1.000
_cell.length_b   1.000
_cell.length_c   1.000
_cell.angle_alpha   90.00
_cell.angle_beta   90.00
_cell.angle_gamma   90.00
#
_symmetry.space_group_name_H-M   'P 1'
#
loop_
_entity.id
_entity.type
_entity.pdbx_description
1 polymer ?
#
loop_
_entity_poly.entity_id
_entity_poly.type
_entity_poly.pdbx_seq_one_letter_code
_entity_poly.pdbx_strand_id
1 'polypeptide(L)' 'MTLLEEYPEIKFVYVDVEKSHNVAVHYNIFTVPGILLFVDGKESIREARHISVLDLESKINRYYEMLYA' A
#
# COMPACT_ATOMS: atom_id res chain seq x y z
N MET A 1 -10.33 -16.09 -0.70
CA MET A 1 -10.57 -14.76 -0.11
C MET A 1 -9.35 -13.93 -0.43
N THR A 2 -9.55 -12.81 -1.10
CA THR A 2 -8.45 -11.87 -1.40
C THR A 2 -8.18 -11.02 -0.16
N LEU A 3 -6.92 -10.71 0.15
CA LEU A 3 -6.50 -9.91 1.33
C LEU A 3 -7.33 -8.63 1.51
N LEU A 4 -7.79 -8.04 0.41
CA LEU A 4 -8.56 -6.79 0.42
C LEU A 4 -10.01 -6.94 0.89
N GLU A 5 -10.58 -8.16 0.85
CA GLU A 5 -11.94 -8.41 1.35
C GLU A 5 -12.06 -8.18 2.87
N GLU A 6 -10.95 -8.29 3.60
CA GLU A 6 -10.90 -8.10 5.06
C GLU A 6 -10.78 -6.63 5.47
N TYR A 7 -10.48 -5.73 4.52
CA TYR A 7 -10.26 -4.31 4.80
C TYR A 7 -11.16 -3.39 3.95
N PRO A 8 -12.49 -3.44 4.12
CA PRO A 8 -13.45 -2.70 3.28
C PRO A 8 -13.27 -1.18 3.32
N GLU A 9 -12.72 -0.62 4.40
CA GLU A 9 -12.46 0.83 4.51
C GLU A 9 -11.19 1.28 3.77
N ILE A 10 -10.36 0.35 3.28
CA ILE A 10 -9.14 0.67 2.52
C ILE A 10 -9.48 0.86 1.05
N LYS A 11 -9.19 2.05 0.53
CA LYS A 11 -9.28 2.34 -0.91
C LYS A 11 -8.04 1.82 -1.64
N PHE A 12 -8.23 0.84 -2.50
CA PHE A 12 -7.15 0.30 -3.33
C PHE A 12 -6.99 1.08 -4.64
N VAL A 13 -5.75 1.42 -5.00
CA VAL A 13 -5.41 2.07 -6.26
C VAL A 13 -4.25 1.32 -6.90
N TYR A 14 -4.45 0.85 -8.12
CA TYR A 14 -3.39 0.28 -8.94
C TYR A 14 -2.81 1.36 -9.86
N VAL A 15 -1.48 1.45 -9.91
CA VAL A 15 -0.78 2.39 -10.79
C VAL A 15 0.21 1.62 -11.65
N ASP A 16 0.00 1.72 -12.96
CA ASP A 16 1.00 1.34 -13.96
C ASP A 16 2.03 2.48 -14.07
N VAL A 17 3.20 2.27 -13.46
CA VAL A 17 4.27 3.26 -13.39
C VAL A 17 4.96 3.51 -14.73
N GLU A 18 4.85 2.58 -15.68
CA GLU A 18 5.38 2.77 -17.05
C GLU A 18 4.51 3.78 -17.81
N LYS A 19 3.20 3.73 -17.61
CA LYS A 19 2.25 4.70 -18.19
C LYS A 19 2.16 6.01 -17.42
N SER A 20 2.45 5.98 -16.11
CA SER A 20 2.24 7.09 -15.19
C SER A 20 3.55 7.56 -14.55
N HIS A 21 4.54 7.90 -15.37
CA HIS A 21 5.89 8.22 -14.91
C HIS A 21 5.93 9.36 -13.87
N ASN A 22 5.08 10.38 -14.02
CA ASN A 22 4.97 11.49 -13.07
C ASN A 22 4.60 11.02 -11.66
N VAL A 23 3.72 10.01 -11.54
CA VAL A 23 3.30 9.44 -10.26
C VAL A 23 4.46 8.66 -9.64
N ALA A 24 5.17 7.86 -10.45
CA ALA A 24 6.34 7.12 -10.00
C ALA A 24 7.42 8.05 -9.44
N VAL A 25 7.72 9.15 -10.14
CA VAL A 25 8.67 10.18 -9.68
C VAL A 25 8.18 10.87 -8.42
N HIS A 26 6.92 11.31 -8.38
CA HIS A 26 6.35 12.00 -7.23
C HIS A 26 6.44 11.19 -5.94
N TYR A 27 6.19 9.88 -6.02
CA TYR A 27 6.23 8.97 -4.86
C TYR A 27 7.58 8.23 -4.71
N ASN A 28 8.60 8.61 -5.47
CA ASN A 28 9.94 7.99 -5.45
C ASN A 28 9.92 6.45 -5.63
N ILE A 29 9.06 5.95 -6.51
CA ILE A 29 8.99 4.52 -6.88
C ILE A 29 9.82 4.30 -8.14
N PHE A 30 11.04 3.78 -7.94
CA PHE A 30 11.99 3.49 -9.05
C PHE A 30 12.16 2.00 -9.33
N THR A 31 11.53 1.15 -8.53
CA THR A 31 11.59 -0.30 -8.68
C THR A 31 10.24 -0.91 -8.40
N VAL A 32 9.86 -1.89 -9.22
CA VAL A 32 8.62 -2.66 -9.08
C VAL A 32 8.91 -4.07 -8.56
N PRO A 33 7.99 -4.69 -7.80
CA PRO A 33 6.75 -4.11 -7.27
C PRO A 33 7.00 -3.11 -6.12
N GLY A 34 6.06 -2.20 -5.92
CA GLY A 34 6.05 -1.24 -4.81
C GLY A 34 4.63 -1.01 -4.29
N ILE A 35 4.47 -0.94 -2.97
CA ILE A 35 3.19 -0.73 -2.28
C ILE A 35 3.35 0.41 -1.28
N LEU A 36 2.40 1.34 -1.31
CA LEU A 36 2.31 2.46 -0.37
C LEU A 36 0.93 2.41 0.32
N LEU A 37 0.91 2.53 1.64
CA LEU A 37 -0.32 2.75 2.42
C LEU A 37 -0.29 4.15 3.02
N PHE A 38 -1.39 4.87 2.85
CA PHE A 38 -1.61 6.17 3.45
C PHE A 38 -2.68 6.07 4.53
N VAL A 39 -2.38 6.61 5.71
CA VAL A 39 -3.32 6.77 6.82
C VAL A 39 -3.45 8.26 7.08
N ASP A 40 -4.68 8.79 7.03
CA ASP A 40 -4.96 10.22 7.20
C ASP A 40 -4.05 11.13 6.33
N GLY A 41 -3.87 10.75 5.06
CA GLY A 41 -3.03 11.46 4.11
C GLY A 41 -1.51 11.29 4.31
N LYS A 42 -1.06 10.60 5.36
CA LYS A 42 0.34 10.34 5.64
C LYS A 42 0.77 8.94 5.21
N GLU A 43 1.87 8.86 4.46
CA GLU A 43 2.51 7.58 4.12
C GLU A 43 2.95 6.85 5.39
N SER A 44 2.35 5.70 5.63
CA SER A 44 2.53 4.91 6.86
C SER A 44 3.20 3.55 6.61
N ILE A 45 3.04 2.99 5.41
CA ILE A 45 3.75 1.78 4.98
C ILE A 45 4.32 2.03 3.59
N ARG A 46 5.57 1.60 3.39
CA ARG A 46 6.25 1.53 2.09
C ARG A 46 6.98 0.21 1.97
N GLU A 47 6.57 -0.61 1.01
CA GLU A 47 7.23 -1.85 0.65
C GLU A 47 7.75 -1.76 -0.80
N ALA A 48 8.97 -2.24 -1.04
CA ALA A 48 9.59 -2.16 -2.37
C ALA A 48 10.47 -3.38 -2.68
N ARG A 49 10.45 -3.83 -3.94
CA ARG A 49 11.22 -4.95 -4.51
C ARG A 49 10.87 -6.33 -3.94
N HIS A 50 11.11 -6.55 -2.65
CA HIS A 50 10.86 -7.81 -1.97
C HIS A 50 9.77 -7.60 -0.93
N ILE A 51 8.54 -7.96 -1.29
CA ILE A 51 7.37 -7.72 -0.46
C ILE A 51 6.94 -9.05 0.17
N SER A 52 6.99 -9.13 1.50
CA SER A 52 6.38 -10.24 2.24
C SER A 52 4.91 -9.95 2.46
N VAL A 53 4.04 -10.80 1.91
CA VAL A 53 2.58 -10.65 2.05
C VAL A 53 2.16 -10.72 3.51
N LEU A 54 2.75 -11.64 4.28
CA LEU A 54 2.44 -11.81 5.72
C LEU A 54 2.83 -10.58 6.56
N ASP A 55 3.97 -9.97 6.26
CA ASP A 55 4.43 -8.77 6.97
C ASP A 55 3.57 -7.55 6.59
N LEU A 56 3.24 -7.42 5.30
CA LEU A 56 2.34 -6.37 4.81
C LEU A 56 0.95 -6.48 5.47
N GLU A 57 0.38 -7.68 5.50
CA GLU A 57 -0.90 -7.97 6.14
C GLU A 57 -0.88 -7.62 7.64
N SER A 58 0.17 -8.03 8.36
CA SER A 58 0.32 -7.67 9.78
C SER A 58 0.38 -6.16 10.01
N LYS A 59 1.12 -5.43 9.16
CA LYS A 59 1.20 -3.96 9.24
C LYS A 59 -0.15 -3.30 8.92
N ILE A 60 -0.84 -3.74 7.86
CA ILE A 60 -2.16 -3.24 7.49
C ILE A 60 -3.14 -3.46 8.64
N ASN A 61 -3.21 -4.69 9.16
CA ASN A 61 -4.12 -5.05 10.24
C ASN A 61 -3.91 -4.17 11.47
N ARG A 62 -2.66 -3.91 11.85
CA ARG A 62 -2.36 -3.00 12.97
C ARG A 62 -2.96 -1.60 12.79
N TYR A 63 -2.80 -1.00 11.60
CA TYR A 63 -3.36 0.33 11.35
C TYR A 63 -4.89 0.29 11.24
N TYR A 64 -5.43 -0.77 10.64
CA TYR A 64 -6.87 -0.92 10.47
C TYR A 64 -7.59 -1.03 11.81
N GLU A 65 -7.13 -1.91 12.69
CA GLU A 65 -7.67 -2.07 14.05
C GLU A 65 -7.55 -0.77 14.86
N MET A 66 -6.45 -0.03 14.73
CA MET A 66 -6.29 1.25 15.45
C MET A 66 -7.29 2.34 15.03
N LEU A 67 -7.85 2.27 13.82
CA LEU A 67 -8.73 3.30 13.26
C LEU A 67 -10.20 2.90 13.27
N TYR A 68 -10.48 1.60 13.16
CA TYR A 68 -11.82 1.08 12.90
C TYR A 68 -12.29 0.01 13.90
N ALA A 69 -11.47 -0.40 14.87
CA ALA A 69 -11.90 -1.27 15.98
C ALA A 69 -12.57 -0.48 17.13
#